data_AF-A0A377GDJ2-F1
#
_entry.id   AF-A0A377GDJ2-F1
#
_cell.length_a   1.000
_cell.length_b   1.000
_cell.length_c   1.000
_cell.angle_alpha   90.00
_cell.angle_beta   90.00
_cell.angle_gamma   90.00
#
_symmetry.space_group_name_H-M   'P 1'
#
loop_
_entity.id
_entity.type
_entity.pdbx_description
1 polymer ?
#
loop_
_entity_poly.entity_id
_entity_poly.type
_entity_poly.pdbx_seq_one_letter_code
_entity_poly.pdbx_strand_id
1 'polypeptide(L)'
;MQNKNEISEIGKIKLSPVQSTGDCGYHVVVIGLFYLALKAAKEQPLASAINTSKAISKLLEEQPDSLKRCLSKEFGTNQECLVSYLEAMTVKGFEQITFNEILSHFTSQLKEMDCGSAWLSERIKNEIKSGLWIETNREWETLPAFKLIMKKIQLKADALYENACATKTSRADGDFLFEILFQAQIETCNTLGDDELTPAVKEVISRFYAKDAPKVWVDSEFLKNLVTHLLGSSETMFDKQAVAITSEGPSNNHWYIDLPNDEFAQKFISIYKSGYHSGLSIILPETRVEVPLSSFSSFFPSAPKNNTLLHTDPATIPRFN
;
A
#
# COMPACT_ATOMS: atom_id res chain seq x y z
N MET A 1 -31.39 -11.78 -8.15
CA MET A 1 -30.97 -12.00 -6.75
C MET A 1 -29.85 -11.02 -6.44
N GLN A 2 -30.16 -9.97 -5.70
CA GLN A 2 -29.18 -8.96 -5.26
C GLN A 2 -28.40 -9.53 -4.08
N ASN A 3 -27.07 -9.61 -4.20
CA ASN A 3 -26.20 -9.95 -3.08
C ASN A 3 -26.26 -8.82 -2.05
N LYS A 4 -27.03 -9.04 -0.99
CA LYS A 4 -26.96 -8.31 0.27
C LYS A 4 -25.64 -8.68 0.94
N ASN A 5 -24.61 -7.87 0.77
CA ASN A 5 -23.43 -7.83 1.67
C ASN A 5 -22.73 -6.46 1.68
N GLU A 6 -23.39 -5.40 1.24
CA GLU A 6 -22.95 -4.03 1.54
C GLU A 6 -23.72 -3.54 2.75
N ILE A 7 -23.29 -4.00 3.94
CA ILE A 7 -23.46 -3.16 5.13
C ILE A 7 -22.59 -1.94 4.84
N SER A 8 -23.22 -0.84 4.47
CA SER A 8 -22.55 0.46 4.43
C SER A 8 -21.77 0.64 5.73
N GLU A 9 -20.46 0.83 5.65
CA GLU A 9 -19.60 1.20 6.77
C GLU A 9 -20.02 2.60 7.25
N ILE A 10 -21.06 2.67 8.07
CA ILE A 10 -21.54 3.91 8.69
C ILE A 10 -20.42 4.39 9.62
N GLY A 11 -19.62 5.35 9.15
CA GLY A 11 -18.59 6.01 9.95
C GLY A 11 -17.14 5.81 9.50
N LYS A 12 -16.88 5.48 8.23
CA LYS A 12 -15.51 5.56 7.67
C LYS A 12 -15.34 6.64 6.62
N ILE A 13 -14.10 7.11 6.51
CA ILE A 13 -13.62 8.09 5.55
C ILE A 13 -12.65 7.37 4.61
N LYS A 14 -13.06 7.20 3.35
CA LYS A 14 -12.23 6.57 2.33
C LYS A 14 -11.41 7.61 1.58
N LEU A 15 -10.09 7.50 1.67
CA LEU A 15 -9.14 8.41 1.03
C LEU A 15 -8.45 7.75 -0.18
N SER A 16 -8.35 8.49 -1.27
CA SER A 16 -7.80 8.07 -2.56
C SER A 16 -6.65 9.00 -2.96
N PRO A 17 -5.37 8.54 -2.97
CA PRO A 17 -4.26 9.34 -3.47
C PRO A 17 -4.27 9.42 -5.00
N VAL A 18 -3.48 10.34 -5.59
CA VAL A 18 -3.36 10.49 -7.04
C VAL A 18 -2.96 9.17 -7.71
N GLN A 19 -3.74 8.77 -8.72
CA GLN A 19 -3.54 7.53 -9.48
C GLN A 19 -2.41 7.61 -10.51
N SER A 20 -2.12 8.82 -11.02
CA SER A 20 -1.28 9.02 -12.22
C SER A 20 0.21 8.71 -12.05
N THR A 21 0.70 8.48 -10.83
CA THR A 21 2.13 8.24 -10.57
C THR A 21 2.49 6.77 -10.34
N GLY A 22 1.51 5.86 -10.23
CA GLY A 22 1.77 4.45 -9.95
C GLY A 22 2.18 4.14 -8.50
N ASP A 23 2.41 5.16 -7.68
CA ASP A 23 2.89 5.01 -6.29
C ASP A 23 1.77 5.00 -5.25
N CYS A 24 0.52 4.85 -5.68
CA CYS A 24 -0.65 4.92 -4.81
C CYS A 24 -0.60 3.95 -3.60
N GLY A 25 0.01 2.77 -3.75
CA GLY A 25 0.21 1.83 -2.65
C GLY A 25 1.17 2.34 -1.57
N TYR A 26 2.26 3.01 -1.96
CA TYR A 26 3.15 3.68 -1.00
C TYR A 26 2.47 4.88 -0.36
N HIS A 27 1.73 5.68 -1.16
CA HIS A 27 1.01 6.83 -0.65
C HIS A 27 0.01 6.46 0.45
N VAL A 28 -0.76 5.37 0.30
CA VAL A 28 -1.71 4.95 1.35
C VAL A 28 -1.01 4.52 2.63
N VAL A 29 0.17 3.90 2.54
CA VAL A 29 0.99 3.57 3.72
C VAL A 29 1.44 4.85 4.42
N VAL A 30 1.94 5.83 3.68
CA VAL A 30 2.39 7.12 4.25
C VAL A 30 1.22 7.89 4.88
N ILE A 31 0.06 7.96 4.19
CA ILE A 31 -1.17 8.57 4.73
C ILE A 31 -1.57 7.87 6.04
N GLY A 32 -1.54 6.53 6.04
CA GLY A 32 -1.81 5.72 7.23
C GLY A 32 -0.86 6.03 8.37
N LEU A 33 0.44 6.17 8.11
CA LEU A 33 1.44 6.50 9.13
C LEU A 33 1.13 7.85 9.79
N PHE A 34 0.75 8.87 9.01
CA PHE A 34 0.39 10.18 9.56
C PHE A 34 -0.88 10.11 10.41
N TYR A 35 -1.91 9.41 9.94
CA TYR A 35 -3.13 9.19 10.72
C TYR A 35 -2.82 8.45 12.05
N LEU A 36 -2.06 7.36 12.00
CA LEU A 36 -1.70 6.59 13.18
C LEU A 36 -0.83 7.39 14.15
N ALA A 37 0.06 8.26 13.66
CA ALA A 37 0.86 9.14 14.50
C ALA A 37 0.02 10.15 15.29
N LEU A 38 -1.06 10.68 14.68
CA LEU A 38 -2.04 11.52 15.39
C LEU A 38 -2.78 10.71 16.47
N LYS A 39 -3.24 9.50 16.12
CA LYS A 39 -3.99 8.61 17.00
C LYS A 39 -3.15 8.08 18.18
N ALA A 40 -1.87 7.83 17.95
CA ALA A 40 -0.90 7.37 18.95
C ALA A 40 -0.77 8.32 20.15
N ALA A 41 -1.08 9.61 20.00
CA ALA A 41 -1.11 10.55 21.12
C ALA A 41 -2.11 10.15 22.23
N LYS A 42 -3.10 9.30 21.91
CA LYS A 42 -4.11 8.78 22.84
C LYS A 42 -4.06 7.27 23.04
N GLU A 43 -3.30 6.55 22.23
CA GLU A 43 -3.22 5.08 22.26
C GLU A 43 -1.79 4.59 22.53
N GLN A 44 -1.54 4.19 23.78
CA GLN A 44 -0.22 3.75 24.23
C GLN A 44 0.34 2.56 23.44
N PRO A 45 -0.43 1.51 23.08
CA PRO A 45 0.10 0.41 22.27
C PRO A 45 0.58 0.88 20.89
N LEU A 46 -0.17 1.79 20.26
CA LEU A 46 0.18 2.36 18.96
C LEU A 46 1.41 3.27 19.06
N ALA A 47 1.48 4.12 20.08
CA ALA A 47 2.65 4.95 20.36
C ALA A 47 3.90 4.09 20.56
N SER A 48 3.79 2.98 21.29
CA SER A 48 4.89 2.03 21.48
C SER A 48 5.36 1.42 20.16
N ALA A 49 4.43 0.94 19.33
CA ALA A 49 4.75 0.37 18.02
C ALA A 49 5.48 1.36 17.10
N ILE A 50 5.00 2.61 17.04
CA ILE A 50 5.62 3.67 16.23
C ILE A 50 7.00 4.06 16.77
N ASN A 51 7.12 4.31 18.08
CA ASN A 51 8.32 4.87 18.69
C ASN A 51 9.46 3.87 18.86
N THR A 52 9.17 2.57 18.91
CA THR A 52 10.20 1.52 18.98
C THR A 52 10.59 0.96 17.61
N SER A 53 9.88 1.35 16.55
CA SER A 53 10.16 0.88 15.20
C SER A 53 11.44 1.49 14.63
N LYS A 54 12.46 0.63 14.46
CA LYS A 54 13.71 0.99 13.79
C LYS A 54 13.51 1.36 12.32
N ALA A 55 12.54 0.72 11.65
CA ALA A 55 12.23 1.00 10.25
C ALA A 55 11.66 2.42 10.10
N ILE A 56 10.77 2.85 11.01
CA ILE A 56 10.27 4.22 11.03
C ILE A 56 11.38 5.21 11.42
N SER A 57 12.22 4.90 12.40
CA SER A 57 13.37 5.77 12.76
C SER A 57 14.28 6.00 11.56
N LYS A 58 14.67 4.92 10.86
CA LYS A 58 15.48 5.00 9.64
C LYS A 58 14.78 5.82 8.55
N LEU A 59 13.50 5.56 8.29
CA LEU A 59 12.69 6.30 7.33
C LEU A 59 12.70 7.81 7.62
N LEU A 60 12.63 8.22 8.89
CA LEU A 60 12.64 9.63 9.30
C LEU A 60 14.04 10.25 9.24
N GLU A 61 15.08 9.49 9.58
CA GLU A 61 16.49 9.90 9.51
C GLU A 61 16.95 10.14 8.05
N GLU A 62 16.45 9.36 7.10
CA GLU A 62 16.83 9.43 5.67
C GLU A 62 16.07 10.53 4.90
N GLN A 63 15.23 11.32 5.56
CA GLN A 63 14.58 12.46 4.92
C GLN A 63 15.60 13.53 4.50
N PRO A 64 15.41 14.19 3.35
CA PRO A 64 16.36 15.18 2.86
C PRO A 64 16.36 16.45 3.73
N ASP A 65 17.47 17.18 3.72
CA ASP A 65 17.63 18.42 4.51
C ASP A 65 16.60 19.50 4.14
N SER A 66 16.07 19.48 2.91
CA SER A 66 14.93 20.33 2.53
C SER A 66 13.70 20.05 3.39
N LEU A 67 13.37 18.77 3.60
CA LEU A 67 12.23 18.35 4.43
C LEU A 67 12.48 18.64 5.91
N LYS A 68 13.68 18.31 6.38
CA LYS A 68 14.07 18.51 7.78
C LYS A 68 14.06 19.98 8.21
N ARG A 69 14.39 20.91 7.31
CA ARG A 69 14.34 22.35 7.59
C ARG A 69 12.94 22.89 7.84
N CYS A 70 11.90 22.22 7.31
CA CYS A 70 10.51 22.60 7.58
C CYS A 70 10.06 22.24 9.01
N LEU A 71 10.87 21.47 9.74
CA LEU A 71 10.57 21.06 11.10
C LEU A 71 11.03 22.13 12.09
N SER A 72 10.13 22.54 12.97
CA SER A 72 10.33 23.68 13.89
C SER A 72 11.17 23.36 15.13
N LYS A 73 11.49 22.09 15.40
CA LYS A 73 12.21 21.63 16.59
C LYS A 73 12.85 20.26 16.37
N GLU A 74 13.81 19.89 17.22
CA GLU A 74 14.24 18.50 17.36
C GLU A 74 13.13 17.68 18.05
N PHE A 75 12.96 16.43 17.62
CA PHE A 75 11.92 15.53 18.13
C PHE A 75 12.52 14.39 18.94
N GLY A 76 11.87 14.03 20.04
CA GLY A 76 12.34 12.95 20.92
C GLY A 76 11.81 11.58 20.49
N THR A 77 10.80 11.53 19.62
CA THR A 77 10.14 10.29 19.21
C THR A 77 9.75 10.28 17.73
N ASN A 78 9.63 9.07 17.15
CA ASN A 78 9.15 8.89 15.77
C ASN A 78 7.75 9.50 15.58
N GLN A 79 6.87 9.32 16.57
CA GLN A 79 5.51 9.84 16.55
C GLN A 79 5.47 11.37 16.49
N GLU A 80 6.25 12.05 17.33
CA GLU A 80 6.37 13.52 17.31
C GLU A 80 6.90 14.02 15.97
N CYS A 81 7.88 13.34 15.38
CA CYS A 81 8.46 13.70 14.09
C CYS A 81 7.43 13.56 12.96
N LEU A 82 6.69 12.45 12.90
CA LEU A 82 5.61 12.23 11.91
C LEU A 82 4.51 13.30 12.00
N VAL A 83 4.06 13.61 13.22
CA VAL A 83 3.05 14.68 13.44
C VAL A 83 3.60 16.03 12.99
N SER A 84 4.89 16.28 13.21
CA SER A 84 5.48 17.58 12.87
C SER A 84 5.68 17.78 11.37
N TYR A 85 5.97 16.72 10.61
CA TYR A 85 5.90 16.80 9.14
C TYR A 85 4.49 17.14 8.67
N LEU A 86 3.47 16.55 9.28
CA LEU A 86 2.08 16.85 8.95
C LEU A 86 1.74 18.32 9.29
N GLU A 87 2.14 18.80 10.46
CA GLU A 87 1.88 20.18 10.90
C GLU A 87 2.66 21.23 10.11
N ALA A 88 3.86 20.90 9.60
CA ALA A 88 4.68 21.79 8.78
C ALA A 88 3.96 22.27 7.51
N MET A 89 2.99 21.49 7.00
CA MET A 89 2.17 21.90 5.85
C MET A 89 1.33 23.14 6.11
N THR A 90 0.98 23.40 7.38
CA THR A 90 0.13 24.53 7.78
C THR A 90 0.89 25.86 7.84
N VAL A 91 2.22 25.82 7.77
CA VAL A 91 3.07 27.01 7.79
C VAL A 91 2.86 27.80 6.49
N LYS A 92 2.63 29.10 6.63
CA LYS A 92 2.47 30.04 5.51
C LYS A 92 3.79 30.76 5.25
N GLY A 93 4.24 30.82 4.00
CA GLY A 93 5.45 31.54 3.62
C GLY A 93 6.20 30.89 2.45
N PHE A 94 7.41 31.39 2.19
CA PHE A 94 8.26 30.89 1.10
C PHE A 94 8.81 29.47 1.33
N GLU A 95 8.87 29.03 2.59
CA GLU A 95 9.31 27.70 2.99
C GLU A 95 8.15 26.71 3.15
N GLN A 96 6.98 27.03 2.57
CA GLN A 96 5.81 26.17 2.63
C GLN A 96 6.07 24.87 1.87
N ILE A 97 5.87 23.75 2.57
CA ILE A 97 5.95 22.42 1.97
C ILE A 97 4.57 21.90 1.59
N THR A 98 4.51 21.24 0.43
CA THR A 98 3.29 20.62 -0.07
C THR A 98 3.14 19.19 0.44
N PHE A 99 1.90 18.71 0.57
CA PHE A 99 1.66 17.30 0.93
C PHE A 99 2.27 16.34 -0.10
N ASN A 100 2.30 16.71 -1.38
CA ASN A 100 2.88 15.87 -2.42
C ASN A 100 4.40 15.78 -2.32
N GLU A 101 5.08 16.84 -1.89
CA GLU A 101 6.51 16.77 -1.60
C GLU A 101 6.80 15.82 -0.44
N ILE A 102 6.02 15.92 0.65
CA ILE A 102 6.13 14.99 1.78
C ILE A 102 5.88 13.56 1.30
N LEU A 103 4.77 13.31 0.60
CA LEU A 103 4.46 11.98 0.06
C LEU A 103 5.56 11.46 -0.87
N SER A 104 6.07 12.29 -1.77
CA SER A 104 7.12 11.92 -2.73
C SER A 104 8.41 11.54 -2.02
N HIS A 105 8.81 12.30 -0.99
CA HIS A 105 10.02 12.02 -0.23
C HIS A 105 9.88 10.76 0.61
N PHE A 106 8.78 10.61 1.35
CA PHE A 106 8.52 9.38 2.10
C PHE A 106 8.43 8.16 1.18
N THR A 107 7.73 8.26 0.05
CA THR A 107 7.63 7.19 -0.95
C THR A 107 8.99 6.79 -1.50
N SER A 108 9.84 7.77 -1.83
CA SER A 108 11.20 7.50 -2.29
C SER A 108 12.00 6.70 -1.26
N GLN A 109 11.88 7.04 0.02
CA GLN A 109 12.59 6.35 1.10
C GLN A 109 12.01 4.96 1.38
N LEU A 110 10.68 4.79 1.29
CA LEU A 110 10.07 3.46 1.35
C LEU A 110 10.56 2.56 0.20
N LYS A 111 10.64 3.08 -1.02
CA LYS A 111 11.21 2.35 -2.17
C LYS A 111 12.67 1.97 -1.95
N GLU A 112 13.51 2.87 -1.44
CA GLU A 112 14.92 2.56 -1.14
C GLU A 112 15.04 1.45 -0.09
N MET A 113 14.25 1.51 0.98
CA MET A 113 14.20 0.48 2.02
C MET A 113 13.76 -0.89 1.47
N ASP A 114 12.74 -0.92 0.60
CA ASP A 114 12.21 -2.15 0.01
C ASP A 114 13.17 -2.76 -1.01
N CYS A 115 13.82 -1.94 -1.85
CA CYS A 115 14.79 -2.37 -2.85
C CYS A 115 15.96 -3.14 -2.24
N GLY A 116 16.38 -2.75 -1.04
CA GLY A 116 17.45 -3.42 -0.30
C GLY A 116 16.97 -4.65 0.49
N SER A 117 15.68 -4.97 0.48
CA SER A 117 15.12 -6.01 1.36
C SER A 117 15.38 -7.42 0.82
N ALA A 118 15.74 -8.32 1.74
CA ALA A 118 15.83 -9.75 1.43
C ALA A 118 14.46 -10.34 1.06
N TRP A 119 13.38 -9.81 1.64
CA TRP A 119 12.03 -10.26 1.36
C TRP A 119 11.64 -10.03 -0.11
N LEU A 120 11.88 -8.84 -0.66
CA LEU A 120 11.55 -8.55 -2.07
C LEU A 120 12.37 -9.45 -3.01
N SER A 121 13.65 -9.63 -2.69
CA SER A 121 14.55 -10.51 -3.46
C SER A 121 14.04 -11.95 -3.48
N GLU A 122 13.65 -12.50 -2.32
CA GLU A 122 13.12 -13.86 -2.22
C GLU A 122 11.73 -13.99 -2.86
N ARG A 123 10.85 -12.99 -2.74
CA ARG A 123 9.55 -12.97 -3.42
C ARG A 123 9.72 -13.05 -4.94
N ILE A 124 10.56 -12.21 -5.52
CA ILE A 124 10.82 -12.23 -6.97
C ILE A 124 11.46 -13.56 -7.38
N LYS A 125 12.40 -14.08 -6.58
CA LYS A 125 13.01 -15.40 -6.82
C LYS A 125 11.97 -16.51 -6.86
N ASN A 126 11.01 -16.51 -5.94
CA ASN A 126 9.91 -17.48 -5.89
C ASN A 126 8.97 -17.33 -7.08
N GLU A 127 8.67 -16.11 -7.51
CA GLU A 127 7.86 -15.84 -8.70
C GLU A 127 8.55 -16.31 -9.98
N ILE A 128 9.87 -16.15 -10.09
CA ILE A 128 10.66 -16.69 -11.21
C ILE A 128 10.61 -18.22 -11.20
N LYS A 129 10.87 -18.85 -10.05
CA LYS A 129 10.88 -20.32 -9.91
C LYS A 129 9.53 -20.96 -10.17
N SER A 130 8.44 -20.33 -9.76
CA SER A 130 7.08 -20.82 -10.04
C SER A 130 6.72 -20.75 -11.52
N GLY A 131 7.43 -19.90 -12.30
CA GLY A 131 7.12 -19.62 -13.69
C GLY A 131 5.90 -18.71 -13.87
N LEU A 132 5.22 -18.30 -12.80
CA LEU A 132 3.98 -17.51 -12.88
C LEU A 132 4.20 -16.12 -13.49
N TRP A 133 5.42 -15.60 -13.42
CA TRP A 133 5.80 -14.31 -13.98
C TRP A 133 5.46 -14.12 -15.47
N ILE A 134 5.34 -15.19 -16.27
CA ILE A 134 4.94 -15.10 -17.68
C ILE A 134 3.50 -14.57 -17.81
N GLU A 135 2.62 -14.98 -16.89
CA GLU A 135 1.21 -14.58 -16.87
C GLU A 135 1.00 -13.29 -16.07
N THR A 136 1.71 -13.15 -14.94
CA THR A 136 1.50 -12.06 -13.98
C THR A 136 2.36 -10.83 -14.28
N ASN A 137 3.52 -11.00 -14.92
CA ASN A 137 4.56 -9.99 -15.08
C ASN A 137 5.25 -10.07 -16.46
N ARG A 138 4.46 -10.20 -17.53
CA ARG A 138 4.97 -10.40 -18.90
C ARG A 138 5.99 -9.37 -19.38
N GLU A 139 5.97 -8.15 -18.84
CA GLU A 139 6.97 -7.12 -19.12
C GLU A 139 8.41 -7.55 -18.79
N TRP A 140 8.59 -8.52 -17.87
CA TRP A 140 9.89 -9.08 -17.51
C TRP A 140 10.55 -9.81 -18.67
N GLU A 141 9.80 -10.36 -19.64
CA GLU A 141 10.36 -11.02 -20.84
C GLU A 141 11.30 -10.11 -21.65
N THR A 142 11.14 -8.79 -21.54
CA THR A 142 11.97 -7.82 -22.25
C THR A 142 13.39 -7.69 -21.66
N LEU A 143 13.58 -8.15 -20.43
CA LEU A 143 14.83 -8.07 -19.68
C LEU A 143 15.87 -9.09 -20.18
N PRO A 144 17.14 -8.70 -20.40
CA PRO A 144 18.25 -9.59 -20.70
C PRO A 144 18.28 -10.94 -19.98
N ALA A 145 18.15 -10.98 -18.65
CA ALA A 145 18.18 -12.24 -17.90
C ALA A 145 17.00 -13.15 -18.27
N PHE A 146 15.81 -12.56 -18.46
CA PHE A 146 14.61 -13.29 -18.82
C PHE A 146 14.61 -13.78 -20.26
N LYS A 147 15.28 -13.08 -21.19
CA LYS A 147 15.54 -13.61 -22.55
C LYS A 147 16.36 -14.90 -22.52
N LEU A 148 17.30 -15.01 -21.59
CA LEU A 148 18.09 -16.25 -21.41
C LEU A 148 17.23 -17.37 -20.83
N ILE A 149 16.39 -17.07 -19.82
CA ILE A 149 15.43 -18.02 -19.25
C ILE A 149 14.46 -18.50 -20.32
N MET A 150 13.88 -17.60 -21.13
CA MET A 150 12.97 -17.96 -22.23
C MET A 150 13.64 -18.84 -23.28
N LYS A 151 14.92 -18.59 -23.59
CA LYS A 151 15.68 -19.47 -24.48
C LYS A 151 15.82 -20.88 -23.90
N LYS A 152 16.06 -21.01 -22.60
CA LYS A 152 16.10 -22.33 -21.94
C LYS A 152 14.75 -23.03 -21.96
N ILE A 153 13.67 -22.30 -21.70
CA ILE A 153 12.30 -22.82 -21.80
C ILE A 153 12.03 -23.35 -23.21
N GLN A 154 12.40 -22.59 -24.25
CA GLN A 154 12.23 -23.02 -25.64
C GLN A 154 13.02 -24.29 -25.95
N LEU A 155 14.31 -24.35 -25.57
CA LEU A 155 15.13 -25.55 -25.79
C LEU A 155 14.56 -26.78 -25.08
N LYS A 156 14.00 -26.59 -23.88
CA LYS A 156 13.33 -27.65 -23.14
C LYS A 156 12.03 -28.08 -23.80
N ALA A 157 11.24 -27.14 -24.32
CA ALA A 157 10.01 -27.41 -25.05
C ALA A 157 10.28 -28.19 -26.34
N ASP A 158 11.32 -27.81 -27.10
CA ASP A 158 11.75 -28.51 -28.31
C ASP A 158 12.10 -29.98 -27.99
N ALA A 159 12.88 -30.21 -26.93
CA ALA A 159 13.24 -31.56 -26.49
C ALA A 159 12.04 -32.39 -26.03
N LEU A 160 11.09 -31.79 -25.29
CA LEU A 160 9.85 -32.45 -24.89
C LEU A 160 8.96 -32.78 -26.10
N TYR A 161 8.87 -31.87 -27.07
CA TYR A 161 8.13 -32.05 -28.31
C TYR A 161 8.69 -33.19 -29.16
N GLU A 162 10.01 -33.24 -29.35
CA GLU A 162 10.67 -34.32 -30.10
C GLU A 162 10.40 -35.69 -29.46
N ASN A 163 10.55 -35.80 -28.14
CA ASN A 163 10.27 -37.04 -27.41
C ASN A 163 8.80 -37.47 -27.51
N ALA A 164 7.88 -36.51 -27.43
CA ALA A 164 6.45 -36.79 -27.51
C ALA A 164 6.02 -37.15 -28.95
N CYS A 165 6.63 -36.56 -29.98
CA CYS A 165 6.40 -36.92 -31.38
C CYS A 165 6.96 -38.31 -31.73
N ALA A 166 8.02 -38.75 -31.07
CA ALA A 166 8.55 -40.11 -31.24
C ALA A 166 7.57 -41.21 -30.75
N THR A 167 6.58 -40.85 -29.94
CA THR A 167 5.63 -41.79 -29.31
C THR A 167 4.18 -41.59 -29.76
N LYS A 168 3.81 -40.42 -30.30
CA LYS A 168 2.46 -40.14 -30.85
C LYS A 168 2.39 -40.42 -32.35
N THR A 169 1.31 -41.08 -32.79
CA THR A 169 0.97 -41.36 -34.19
C THR A 169 0.02 -40.32 -34.82
N SER A 170 -0.54 -39.39 -34.03
CA SER A 170 -1.44 -38.33 -34.49
C SER A 170 -0.75 -36.96 -34.54
N ARG A 171 -1.30 -36.06 -35.36
CA ARG A 171 -0.80 -34.68 -35.54
C ARG A 171 -0.98 -33.89 -34.24
N ALA A 172 0.04 -33.12 -33.85
CA ALA A 172 -0.01 -32.21 -32.71
C ALA A 172 -1.16 -31.19 -32.87
N ASP A 173 -2.01 -31.07 -31.86
CA ASP A 173 -3.02 -30.03 -31.73
C ASP A 173 -2.56 -28.92 -30.77
N GLY A 174 -3.37 -27.86 -30.65
CA GLY A 174 -3.02 -26.69 -29.83
C GLY A 174 -2.87 -27.01 -28.34
N ASP A 175 -3.72 -27.89 -27.80
CA ASP A 175 -3.70 -28.27 -26.39
C ASP A 175 -2.42 -29.04 -26.04
N PHE A 176 -1.97 -29.92 -26.93
CA PHE A 176 -0.72 -30.64 -26.78
C PHE A 176 0.50 -29.71 -26.81
N LEU A 177 0.53 -28.73 -27.72
CA LEU A 177 1.62 -27.75 -27.78
C LEU A 177 1.66 -26.87 -26.53
N PHE A 178 0.49 -26.49 -26.01
CA PHE A 178 0.37 -25.75 -24.76
C PHE A 178 0.91 -26.57 -23.57
N GLU A 179 0.52 -27.83 -23.46
CA GLU A 179 0.98 -28.73 -22.38
C GLU A 179 2.51 -28.87 -22.39
N ILE A 180 3.12 -29.03 -23.58
CA ILE A 180 4.58 -29.09 -23.72
C ILE A 180 5.24 -27.79 -23.26
N LEU A 181 4.74 -26.64 -23.69
CA LEU A 181 5.29 -25.34 -23.30
C LEU A 181 5.16 -25.10 -21.81
N PHE A 182 3.99 -25.41 -21.23
CA PHE A 182 3.74 -25.30 -19.81
C PHE A 182 4.67 -26.20 -18.99
N GLN A 183 4.83 -27.46 -19.40
CA GLN A 183 5.76 -28.38 -18.73
C GLN A 183 7.21 -27.90 -18.85
N ALA A 184 7.63 -27.45 -20.03
CA ALA A 184 8.97 -26.89 -20.25
C ALA A 184 9.26 -25.69 -19.35
N GLN A 185 8.28 -24.80 -19.20
CA GLN A 185 8.33 -23.64 -18.32
C GLN A 185 8.53 -24.06 -16.87
N ILE A 186 7.66 -24.93 -16.34
CA ILE A 186 7.73 -25.38 -14.94
C ILE A 186 9.06 -26.11 -14.67
N GLU A 187 9.49 -27.01 -15.55
CA GLU A 187 10.75 -27.75 -15.38
C GLU A 187 11.99 -26.84 -15.46
N THR A 188 12.00 -25.88 -16.39
CA THR A 188 13.12 -24.95 -16.54
C THR A 188 13.20 -24.01 -15.33
N CYS A 189 12.09 -23.36 -14.95
CA CYS A 189 12.06 -22.40 -13.86
C CYS A 189 12.42 -23.03 -12.50
N ASN A 190 11.93 -24.25 -12.23
CA ASN A 190 12.24 -24.97 -10.99
C ASN A 190 13.72 -25.40 -10.89
N THR A 191 14.44 -25.48 -11.99
CA THR A 191 15.85 -25.91 -12.03
C THR A 191 16.86 -24.76 -12.11
N LEU A 192 16.39 -23.50 -12.17
CA LEU A 192 17.27 -22.33 -12.17
C LEU A 192 18.12 -22.25 -10.89
N GLY A 193 19.42 -22.07 -11.08
CA GLY A 193 20.40 -21.87 -10.02
C GLY A 193 20.48 -20.42 -9.54
N ASP A 194 21.16 -20.19 -8.41
CA ASP A 194 21.34 -18.84 -7.85
C ASP A 194 22.18 -17.92 -8.74
N ASP A 195 23.05 -18.48 -9.58
CA ASP A 195 23.85 -17.79 -10.60
C ASP A 195 22.97 -17.17 -11.69
N GLU A 196 21.81 -17.76 -11.98
CA GLU A 196 20.84 -17.24 -12.95
C GLU A 196 19.76 -16.38 -12.30
N LEU A 197 19.32 -16.77 -11.10
CA LEU A 197 18.28 -16.07 -10.36
C LEU A 197 18.76 -14.73 -9.84
N THR A 198 20.00 -14.63 -9.34
CA THR A 198 20.51 -13.39 -8.73
C THR A 198 20.55 -12.24 -9.74
N PRO A 199 21.08 -12.41 -10.97
CA PRO A 199 21.01 -11.37 -12.00
C PRO A 199 19.57 -11.02 -12.39
N ALA A 200 18.69 -12.01 -12.56
CA ALA A 200 17.30 -11.80 -12.94
C ALA A 200 16.52 -10.99 -11.88
N VAL A 201 16.67 -11.35 -10.60
CA VAL A 201 16.07 -10.63 -9.47
C VAL A 201 16.56 -9.19 -9.42
N LYS A 202 17.88 -8.96 -9.53
CA LYS A 202 18.45 -7.61 -9.52
C LYS A 202 17.92 -6.75 -10.65
N GLU A 203 17.75 -7.34 -11.84
CA GLU A 203 17.24 -6.64 -13.01
C GLU A 203 15.77 -6.22 -12.82
N VAL A 204 14.93 -7.12 -12.27
CA VAL A 204 13.55 -6.80 -11.92
C VAL A 204 13.48 -5.68 -10.88
N ILE A 205 14.23 -5.79 -9.77
CA ILE A 205 14.25 -4.76 -8.72
C ILE A 205 14.67 -3.42 -9.32
N SER A 206 15.77 -3.39 -10.08
CA SER A 206 16.29 -2.15 -10.68
C SER A 206 15.31 -1.51 -11.65
N ARG A 207 14.51 -2.29 -12.37
CA ARG A 207 13.61 -1.78 -13.41
C ARG A 207 12.25 -1.35 -12.88
N PHE A 208 11.71 -2.10 -11.92
CA PHE A 208 10.30 -2.00 -11.51
C PHE A 208 10.10 -1.54 -10.06
N TYR A 209 11.11 -1.61 -9.21
CA TYR A 209 10.98 -1.29 -7.78
C TYR A 209 11.92 -0.17 -7.31
N ALA A 210 12.98 0.12 -8.07
CA ALA A 210 13.90 1.21 -7.80
C ALA A 210 13.18 2.54 -7.55
N LYS A 211 13.80 3.42 -6.78
CA LYS A 211 13.28 4.76 -6.46
C LYS A 211 12.81 5.53 -7.70
N ASP A 212 13.62 5.50 -8.77
CA ASP A 212 13.36 6.21 -10.02
C ASP A 212 12.57 5.37 -11.04
N ALA A 213 12.03 4.22 -10.62
CA ALA A 213 11.20 3.38 -11.49
C ALA A 213 9.89 4.12 -11.84
N PRO A 214 9.49 4.13 -13.13
CA PRO A 214 8.37 4.93 -13.60
C PRO A 214 7.00 4.46 -13.08
N LYS A 215 6.89 3.19 -12.65
CA LYS A 215 5.69 2.63 -12.05
C LYS A 215 6.06 1.41 -11.20
N VAL A 216 5.68 1.41 -9.93
CA VAL A 216 5.83 0.25 -9.05
C VAL A 216 4.46 -0.39 -8.87
N TRP A 217 4.35 -1.67 -9.19
CA TRP A 217 3.13 -2.44 -8.97
C TRP A 217 3.26 -3.18 -7.64
N VAL A 218 2.58 -2.66 -6.62
CA VAL A 218 2.54 -3.28 -5.29
C VAL A 218 1.19 -3.97 -5.09
N ASP A 219 1.23 -5.25 -4.73
CA ASP A 219 0.03 -6.02 -4.40
C ASP A 219 -0.26 -5.98 -2.89
N SER A 220 -1.34 -6.64 -2.46
CA SER A 220 -1.72 -6.65 -1.04
C SER A 220 -0.66 -7.30 -0.16
N GLU A 221 0.00 -8.35 -0.64
CA GLU A 221 1.02 -9.07 0.13
C GLU A 221 2.23 -8.17 0.37
N PHE A 222 2.66 -7.45 -0.67
CA PHE A 222 3.70 -6.44 -0.59
C PHE A 222 3.39 -5.39 0.47
N LEU A 223 2.20 -4.78 0.39
CA LEU A 223 1.81 -3.73 1.33
C LEU A 223 1.68 -4.26 2.76
N LYS A 224 1.18 -5.49 2.96
CA LYS A 224 1.14 -6.12 4.29
C LYS A 224 2.53 -6.35 4.85
N ASN A 225 3.48 -6.80 4.03
CA ASN A 225 4.85 -6.97 4.46
C ASN A 225 5.50 -5.62 4.83
N LEU A 226 5.30 -4.59 4.01
CA LEU A 226 5.80 -3.23 4.27
C LEU A 226 5.23 -2.68 5.60
N VAL A 227 3.92 -2.79 5.82
CA VAL A 227 3.27 -2.37 7.06
C VAL A 227 3.80 -3.17 8.26
N THR A 228 4.01 -4.48 8.10
CA THR A 228 4.61 -5.32 9.15
C THR A 228 6.03 -4.89 9.46
N HIS A 229 6.84 -4.56 8.45
CA HIS A 229 8.19 -4.06 8.64
C HIS A 229 8.21 -2.72 9.41
N LEU A 230 7.26 -1.83 9.10
CA LEU A 230 7.16 -0.51 9.72
C LEU A 230 6.57 -0.55 11.14
N LEU A 231 5.55 -1.38 11.39
CA LEU A 231 4.72 -1.29 12.60
C LEU A 231 4.65 -2.60 13.41
N GLY A 232 5.32 -3.66 12.95
CA GLY A 232 5.33 -4.98 13.58
C GLY A 232 4.10 -5.84 13.30
N SER A 233 3.06 -5.30 12.67
CA SER A 233 1.86 -6.06 12.27
C SER A 233 1.17 -5.41 11.08
N SER A 234 0.79 -6.22 10.07
CA SER A 234 -0.05 -5.75 8.97
C SER A 234 -1.43 -5.30 9.44
N GLU A 235 -1.97 -5.90 10.50
CA GLU A 235 -3.33 -5.59 11.00
C GLU A 235 -3.46 -4.12 11.43
N THR A 236 -2.36 -3.43 11.74
CA THR A 236 -2.38 -2.00 12.08
C THR A 236 -2.93 -1.12 10.93
N MET A 237 -2.84 -1.58 9.67
CA MET A 237 -3.42 -0.91 8.51
C MET A 237 -4.26 -1.83 7.60
N PHE A 238 -4.53 -3.07 8.00
CA PHE A 238 -5.34 -4.02 7.24
C PHE A 238 -6.54 -4.56 8.04
N ASP A 239 -6.89 -3.89 9.14
CA ASP A 239 -8.05 -4.22 9.96
C ASP A 239 -9.32 -3.56 9.39
N LYS A 240 -10.23 -4.40 8.89
CA LYS A 240 -11.52 -4.00 8.34
C LYS A 240 -12.44 -3.29 9.34
N GLN A 241 -12.20 -3.36 10.65
CA GLN A 241 -13.00 -2.65 11.65
C GLN A 241 -12.36 -1.33 12.09
N ALA A 242 -11.07 -1.13 11.81
CA ALA A 242 -10.32 0.05 12.18
C ALA A 242 -9.79 0.77 10.91
N VAL A 243 -8.47 0.75 10.71
CA VAL A 243 -7.80 1.29 9.53
C VAL A 243 -7.59 0.18 8.52
N ALA A 244 -8.08 0.37 7.30
CA ALA A 244 -7.95 -0.63 6.24
C ALA A 244 -7.39 -0.02 4.95
N ILE A 245 -6.26 -0.54 4.51
CA ILE A 245 -5.78 -0.37 3.14
C ILE A 245 -6.59 -1.33 2.26
N THR A 246 -7.31 -0.77 1.29
CA THR A 246 -8.20 -1.52 0.39
C THR A 246 -7.88 -1.19 -1.07
N SER A 247 -8.34 -2.04 -1.98
CA SER A 247 -8.26 -1.81 -3.42
C SER A 247 -9.63 -2.03 -4.05
N GLU A 248 -9.94 -1.29 -5.12
CA GLU A 248 -11.16 -1.45 -5.91
C GLU A 248 -10.79 -1.68 -7.38
N GLY A 249 -11.51 -2.60 -8.03
CA GLY A 249 -11.42 -2.87 -9.47
C GLY A 249 -10.76 -4.22 -9.84
N PRO A 250 -10.95 -4.68 -11.08
CA PRO A 250 -10.52 -6.01 -11.55
C PRO A 250 -9.01 -6.17 -11.64
N SER A 251 -8.24 -5.11 -11.37
CA SER A 251 -6.80 -5.08 -11.60
C SER A 251 -5.97 -4.81 -10.35
N ASN A 252 -6.55 -4.65 -9.15
CA ASN A 252 -5.80 -4.39 -7.89
C ASN A 252 -4.75 -3.25 -7.98
N ASN A 253 -4.93 -2.32 -8.91
CA ASN A 253 -3.89 -1.35 -9.28
C ASN A 253 -4.02 0.01 -8.60
N HIS A 254 -5.12 0.22 -7.89
CA HIS A 254 -5.33 1.43 -7.13
C HIS A 254 -5.65 1.10 -5.68
N TRP A 255 -4.99 1.82 -4.79
CA TRP A 255 -5.03 1.62 -3.37
C TRP A 255 -5.71 2.80 -2.69
N TYR A 256 -6.52 2.47 -1.69
CA TYR A 256 -7.25 3.40 -0.84
C TYR A 256 -6.89 3.13 0.62
N ILE A 257 -7.16 4.11 1.45
CA ILE A 257 -7.14 3.92 2.91
C ILE A 257 -8.47 4.36 3.50
N ASP A 258 -9.11 3.41 4.17
CA ASP A 258 -10.34 3.59 4.92
C ASP A 258 -9.99 3.92 6.37
N LEU A 259 -10.28 5.14 6.79
CA LEU A 259 -10.04 5.64 8.14
C LEU A 259 -11.35 5.67 8.94
N PRO A 260 -11.34 5.40 10.25
CA PRO A 260 -12.46 5.73 11.14
C PRO A 260 -12.82 7.23 11.06
N ASN A 261 -14.10 7.56 11.10
CA ASN A 261 -14.59 8.94 11.19
C ASN A 261 -14.50 9.44 12.65
N ASP A 262 -13.27 9.59 13.14
CA ASP A 262 -12.95 10.04 14.50
C ASP A 262 -12.24 11.41 14.52
N GLU A 263 -11.90 11.90 15.71
CA GLU A 263 -11.22 13.19 15.87
C GLU A 263 -9.85 13.25 15.18
N PHE A 264 -9.16 12.12 15.02
CA PHE A 264 -7.83 12.07 14.39
C PHE A 264 -7.93 12.14 12.88
N ALA A 265 -8.89 11.44 12.28
CA ALA A 265 -9.16 11.56 10.85
C ALA A 265 -9.61 12.98 10.50
N GLN A 266 -10.46 13.58 11.34
CA GLN A 266 -10.87 14.97 11.17
C GLN A 266 -9.71 15.96 11.35
N LYS A 267 -8.82 15.73 12.31
CA LYS A 267 -7.60 16.53 12.48
C LYS A 267 -6.67 16.40 11.27
N PHE A 268 -6.45 15.19 10.75
CA PHE A 268 -5.67 14.93 9.54
C PHE A 268 -6.23 15.72 8.35
N ILE A 269 -7.54 15.60 8.09
CA ILE A 269 -8.22 16.31 6.99
C ILE A 269 -8.13 17.82 7.16
N SER A 270 -8.30 18.33 8.39
CA SER A 270 -8.19 19.76 8.70
C SER A 270 -6.79 20.30 8.41
N ILE A 271 -5.75 19.57 8.82
CA ILE A 271 -4.36 19.93 8.54
C ILE A 271 -4.10 19.92 7.02
N TYR A 272 -4.53 18.84 6.34
CA TYR A 272 -4.41 18.74 4.89
C TYR A 272 -5.04 19.93 4.18
N LYS A 273 -6.28 20.31 4.53
CA LYS A 273 -7.00 21.45 3.94
C LYS A 273 -6.40 22.82 4.24
N SER A 274 -5.67 22.94 5.35
CA SER A 274 -5.07 24.22 5.76
C SER A 274 -3.74 24.49 5.08
N GLY A 275 -3.08 23.44 4.57
CA GLY A 275 -1.79 23.55 3.89
C GLY A 275 -1.89 23.80 2.38
N TYR A 276 -0.74 23.82 1.71
CA TYR A 276 -0.72 23.84 0.24
C TYR A 276 -0.81 22.40 -0.28
N HIS A 277 -1.93 22.09 -0.93
CA HIS A 277 -2.32 20.72 -1.18
C HIS A 277 -2.83 20.49 -2.61
N SER A 278 -2.55 19.33 -3.17
CA SER A 278 -3.24 18.78 -4.34
C SER A 278 -3.23 17.26 -4.27
N GLY A 279 -4.21 16.60 -4.87
CA GLY A 279 -4.09 15.17 -5.19
C GLY A 279 -4.58 14.14 -4.18
N LEU A 280 -5.21 14.54 -3.06
CA LEU A 280 -5.94 13.60 -2.21
C LEU A 280 -7.45 13.81 -2.41
N SER A 281 -8.14 12.73 -2.75
CA SER A 281 -9.59 12.71 -2.95
C SER A 281 -10.25 11.92 -1.83
N ILE A 282 -11.50 12.28 -1.55
CA ILE A 282 -12.39 11.52 -0.69
C ILE A 282 -13.40 10.76 -1.54
N ILE A 283 -13.64 9.50 -1.24
CA ILE A 283 -14.71 8.72 -1.86
C ILE A 283 -15.95 8.86 -0.98
N LEU A 284 -17.00 9.45 -1.56
CA LEU A 284 -18.26 9.61 -0.86
C LEU A 284 -18.96 8.24 -0.70
N PRO A 285 -19.31 7.83 0.54
CA PRO A 285 -19.80 6.48 0.83
C PRO A 285 -21.02 6.04 0.00
N GLU A 286 -21.91 6.97 -0.33
CA GLU A 286 -23.18 6.66 -1.02
C GLU A 286 -23.09 6.73 -2.54
N THR A 287 -22.21 7.58 -3.08
CA THR A 287 -22.16 7.88 -4.51
C THR A 287 -20.92 7.31 -5.20
N ARG A 288 -19.91 6.85 -4.43
CA ARG A 288 -18.58 6.46 -4.90
C ARG A 288 -17.90 7.50 -5.78
N VAL A 289 -18.32 8.76 -5.66
CA VAL A 289 -17.72 9.88 -6.37
C VAL A 289 -16.45 10.28 -5.63
N GLU A 290 -15.33 10.32 -6.37
CA GLU A 290 -14.10 10.93 -5.90
C GLU A 290 -14.24 12.46 -5.95
N VAL A 291 -14.16 13.10 -4.79
CA VAL A 291 -14.16 14.56 -4.67
C VAL A 291 -12.79 14.99 -4.17
N PRO A 292 -12.11 15.95 -4.83
CA PRO A 292 -10.88 16.52 -4.29
C PRO A 292 -11.13 17.05 -2.87
N LEU A 293 -10.31 16.66 -1.89
CA LEU A 293 -10.48 17.12 -0.50
C LEU A 293 -10.41 18.64 -0.37
N SER A 294 -9.69 19.30 -1.29
CA SER A 294 -9.61 20.77 -1.41
C SER A 294 -10.96 21.45 -1.63
N SER A 295 -11.92 20.74 -2.24
CA SER A 295 -13.23 21.27 -2.64
C SER A 295 -14.35 20.82 -1.70
N PHE A 296 -14.03 19.99 -0.69
CA PHE A 296 -15.02 19.39 0.19
C PHE A 296 -15.30 20.26 1.42
N SER A 297 -16.51 20.81 1.54
CA SER A 297 -16.84 21.87 2.52
C SER A 297 -17.51 21.38 3.81
N SER A 298 -18.02 20.15 3.89
CA SER A 298 -18.77 19.65 5.06
C SER A 298 -18.12 18.45 5.72
N PHE A 299 -17.90 18.52 7.03
CA PHE A 299 -17.58 17.37 7.86
C PHE A 299 -18.69 16.33 7.72
N PHE A 300 -18.31 15.05 7.68
CA PHE A 300 -19.25 13.96 7.91
C PHE A 300 -20.11 14.30 9.13
N PRO A 301 -21.41 13.94 9.14
CA PRO A 301 -22.22 14.12 10.33
C PRO A 301 -21.48 13.54 11.53
N SER A 302 -21.36 14.34 12.59
CA SER A 302 -20.70 13.98 13.84
C SER A 302 -21.20 12.62 14.29
N ALA A 303 -20.29 11.74 14.75
CA ALA A 303 -20.66 10.44 15.30
C ALA A 303 -21.86 10.59 16.26
N PRO A 304 -22.89 9.72 16.18
CA PRO A 304 -24.04 9.81 17.05
C PRO A 304 -23.55 9.75 18.49
N LYS A 305 -23.78 10.82 19.26
CA LYS A 305 -23.58 10.80 20.70
C LYS A 305 -24.47 9.68 21.23
N ASN A 306 -23.87 8.65 21.81
CA ASN A 306 -24.60 7.73 22.68
C ASN A 306 -25.19 8.58 23.82
N ASN A 307 -26.44 9.00 23.65
CA ASN A 307 -27.23 9.51 24.76
C ASN A 307 -27.51 8.32 25.66
N THR A 308 -26.66 8.16 26.66
CA THR A 308 -26.99 7.44 27.89
C THR A 308 -28.25 8.08 28.47
N LEU A 309 -29.42 7.53 28.14
CA LEU A 309 -30.65 7.79 28.87
C LEU A 309 -30.59 7.00 30.18
N LEU A 310 -29.82 7.52 31.12
CA LEU A 310 -30.09 7.37 32.55
C LEU A 310 -31.11 8.44 32.90
N HIS A 311 -32.40 8.13 32.73
CA HIS A 311 -33.45 8.84 33.44
C HIS A 311 -33.81 8.02 34.67
N THR A 312 -33.21 8.40 35.79
CA THR A 312 -33.78 8.17 37.12
C THR A 312 -34.98 9.10 37.27
N ASP A 313 -36.17 8.52 37.47
CA ASP A 313 -37.39 9.26 37.82
C ASP A 313 -37.23 9.93 39.19
N PRO A 314 -37.49 11.24 39.33
CA PRO A 314 -37.68 11.85 40.63
C PRO A 314 -39.15 11.71 41.06
N ALA A 315 -39.31 11.22 42.28
CA ALA A 315 -40.57 11.11 43.00
C ALA A 315 -41.43 12.38 42.90
N THR A 316 -42.71 12.21 42.54
CA THR A 316 -43.75 13.21 42.80
C THR A 316 -44.86 12.55 43.60
N ILE A 317 -44.92 12.91 44.88
CA ILE A 317 -46.03 12.65 45.80
C ILE A 317 -47.20 13.55 45.40
N PRO A 318 -48.44 13.04 45.38
CA PRO A 318 -49.60 13.87 45.67
C PRO A 318 -50.23 13.48 47.02
N ARG A 319 -50.51 14.49 47.85
CA ARG A 319 -51.40 14.39 49.01
C ARG A 319 -52.84 14.75 48.61
N PHE A 320 -53.76 14.24 49.44
CA PHE A 320 -55.21 14.52 49.60
C PHE A 320 -56.13 13.69 48.69
N ASN A 321 -57.11 12.91 49.18
CA ASN A 321 -57.77 12.82 50.50
C ASN A 321 -57.62 11.45 51.16
#